data_AF-A0AAW9SA40-F1
#
_entry.id   AF-A0AAW9SA40-F1
#
_cell.length_a   1.000
_cell.length_b   1.000
_cell.length_c   1.000
_cell.angle_alpha   90.00
_cell.angle_beta   90.00
_cell.angle_gamma   90.00
#
_symmetry.space_group_name_H-M   'P 1'
#
loop_
_entity.id
_entity.type
_entity.pdbx_description
1 polymer ?
#
loop_
_entity_poly.entity_id
_entity_poly.type
_entity_poly.pdbx_seq_one_letter_code
_entity_poly.pdbx_strand_id
1 'polypeptide(L)'
;MKLLFLLLIATSGFSLEVYSQTLEYEIFKGKKSVGKLQIRRSNLAEKVRYQLESNVLISFLADFKVETQSDIVYQEGLLHASEAYIYLNDKIRETNKIRKKGNGYAVNKDDDEERILANTSIKYSVINLYYTEPVGMDKIFSERFAEYCALKKVESNVYKLTLPNGNHTIYHYRNGQCYKVEVIRPLANLEFRLI
;
A
#
# COMPACT_ATOMS: atom_id res chain seq x y z
N MET A 1 67.33 -14.28 1.59
CA MET A 1 66.40 -13.72 2.60
C MET A 1 65.28 -13.01 1.86
N LYS A 2 64.02 -13.35 2.19
CA LYS A 2 62.75 -12.72 1.79
C LYS A 2 62.29 -12.88 0.33
N LEU A 3 61.44 -13.88 0.09
CA LEU A 3 60.44 -13.85 -0.97
C LEU A 3 59.13 -13.38 -0.33
N LEU A 4 58.62 -12.23 -0.75
CA LEU A 4 57.40 -11.61 -0.24
C LEU A 4 56.20 -12.13 -1.05
N PHE A 5 55.30 -12.90 -0.43
CA PHE A 5 54.04 -13.33 -1.04
C PHE A 5 53.00 -12.23 -0.81
N LEU A 6 52.54 -11.57 -1.88
CA LEU A 6 51.45 -10.59 -1.83
C LEU A 6 50.12 -11.34 -1.98
N LEU A 7 49.32 -11.38 -0.92
CA LEU A 7 47.98 -11.97 -0.95
C LEU A 7 47.00 -10.93 -1.55
N LEU A 8 46.51 -11.19 -2.76
CA LEU A 8 45.50 -10.36 -3.41
C LEU A 8 44.13 -10.66 -2.78
N ILE A 9 43.69 -9.84 -1.82
CA ILE A 9 42.34 -9.94 -1.25
C ILE A 9 41.37 -9.40 -2.31
N ALA A 10 40.71 -10.31 -3.03
CA ALA A 10 39.59 -9.96 -3.89
C ALA A 10 38.41 -9.52 -3.01
N THR A 11 38.23 -8.21 -2.82
CA THR A 11 37.02 -7.66 -2.23
C THR A 11 35.90 -7.82 -3.25
N SER A 12 35.15 -8.92 -3.16
CA SER A 12 33.88 -9.09 -3.84
C SER A 12 32.93 -8.01 -3.34
N GLY A 13 32.74 -6.96 -4.14
CA GLY A 13 31.78 -5.90 -3.88
C GLY A 13 30.38 -6.51 -3.79
N PHE A 14 29.79 -6.48 -2.61
CA PHE A 14 28.41 -6.87 -2.40
C PHE A 14 27.53 -5.77 -3.01
N SER A 15 27.17 -5.90 -4.29
CA SER A 15 26.21 -4.99 -4.92
C SER A 15 24.83 -5.28 -4.34
N LEU A 16 24.28 -4.34 -3.56
CA LEU A 16 22.89 -4.39 -3.14
C LEU A 16 22.01 -4.25 -4.40
N GLU A 17 21.43 -5.36 -4.84
CA GLU A 17 20.45 -5.34 -5.93
C GLU A 17 19.22 -4.59 -5.47
N VAL A 18 18.99 -3.40 -6.05
CA VAL A 18 17.76 -2.65 -5.85
C VAL A 18 16.82 -3.01 -6.98
N TYR A 19 15.81 -3.81 -6.67
CA TYR A 19 14.72 -4.08 -7.60
C TYR A 19 13.60 -3.08 -7.36
N SER A 20 13.11 -2.43 -8.41
CA SER A 20 11.98 -1.49 -8.32
C SER A 20 10.94 -1.82 -9.38
N GLN A 21 9.67 -1.84 -8.99
CA GLN A 21 8.51 -1.97 -9.88
C GLN A 21 7.52 -0.84 -9.62
N THR A 22 7.05 -0.23 -10.69
CA THR A 22 5.99 0.78 -10.63
C THR A 22 4.73 0.21 -11.27
N LEU A 23 3.59 0.37 -10.59
CA LEU A 23 2.26 0.21 -11.16
C LEU A 23 1.62 1.57 -11.31
N GLU A 24 1.03 1.85 -12.45
CA GLU A 24 0.26 3.06 -12.71
C GLU A 24 -1.17 2.70 -13.08
N TYR A 25 -2.13 3.38 -12.46
CA TYR A 25 -3.54 3.24 -12.76
C TYR A 25 -4.13 4.58 -13.18
N GLU A 26 -4.95 4.55 -14.23
CA GLU A 26 -5.85 5.66 -14.56
C GLU A 26 -7.15 5.50 -13.77
N ILE A 27 -7.63 6.60 -13.18
CA ILE A 27 -8.81 6.62 -12.32
C ILE A 27 -9.98 7.24 -13.07
N PHE A 28 -11.08 6.49 -13.14
CA PHE A 28 -12.30 6.88 -13.83
C PHE A 28 -13.45 7.10 -12.86
N LYS A 29 -14.28 8.09 -13.16
CA LYS A 29 -15.63 8.26 -12.62
C LYS A 29 -16.62 8.10 -13.78
N GLY A 30 -17.30 6.96 -13.83
CA GLY A 30 -18.05 6.57 -15.04
C GLY A 30 -17.10 6.44 -16.23
N LYS A 31 -17.31 7.26 -17.27
CA LYS A 31 -16.45 7.28 -18.47
C LYS A 31 -15.36 8.36 -18.45
N LYS A 32 -15.39 9.27 -17.47
CA LYS A 32 -14.46 10.40 -17.39
C LYS A 32 -13.22 10.00 -16.59
N SER A 33 -12.04 10.18 -17.17
CA SER A 33 -10.78 10.15 -16.42
C SER A 33 -10.72 11.34 -15.46
N VAL A 34 -10.43 11.05 -14.19
CA VAL A 34 -10.43 12.02 -13.10
C VAL A 34 -9.12 12.03 -12.33
N GLY A 35 -8.13 11.20 -12.69
CA GLY A 35 -6.90 11.15 -11.94
C GLY A 35 -6.02 9.95 -12.25
N LYS A 36 -4.96 9.81 -11.46
CA LYS A 36 -4.02 8.68 -11.53
C LYS A 36 -3.60 8.24 -10.14
N LEU A 37 -3.23 6.97 -10.05
CA LEU A 37 -2.60 6.33 -8.90
C LEU A 37 -1.29 5.71 -9.36
N GLN A 38 -0.21 6.01 -8.67
CA GLN A 38 1.10 5.39 -8.86
C GLN A 38 1.49 4.66 -7.58
N ILE A 39 1.99 3.44 -7.74
CA ILE A 39 2.52 2.65 -6.64
C ILE A 39 3.91 2.15 -7.04
N ARG A 40 4.92 2.49 -6.25
CA ARG A 40 6.28 2.00 -6.38
C ARG A 40 6.55 0.94 -5.32
N ARG A 41 7.10 -0.19 -5.72
CA ARG A 41 7.62 -1.24 -4.83
C ARG A 41 9.12 -1.34 -5.06
N SER A 42 9.91 -1.13 -4.02
CA SER A 42 11.36 -1.31 -4.06
C SER A 42 11.82 -2.34 -3.03
N ASN A 43 12.80 -3.16 -3.42
CA ASN A 43 13.49 -4.08 -2.52
C ASN A 43 14.91 -3.54 -2.31
N LEU A 44 15.31 -3.38 -1.06
CA LEU A 44 16.67 -3.00 -0.68
C LEU A 44 17.10 -3.87 0.51
N ALA A 45 18.06 -4.76 0.29
CA ALA A 45 18.45 -5.78 1.26
C ALA A 45 17.21 -6.58 1.75
N GLU A 46 16.97 -6.63 3.06
CA GLU A 46 15.84 -7.35 3.69
C GLU A 46 14.57 -6.49 3.86
N LYS A 47 14.53 -5.31 3.22
CA LYS A 47 13.40 -4.39 3.28
C LYS A 47 12.66 -4.32 1.96
N VAL A 48 11.33 -4.35 2.05
CA VAL A 48 10.43 -4.03 0.94
C VAL A 48 9.72 -2.73 1.27
N ARG A 49 9.89 -1.70 0.44
CA ARG A 49 9.20 -0.42 0.61
C ARG A 49 8.18 -0.25 -0.50
N TYR A 50 7.00 0.21 -0.12
CA TYR A 50 5.95 0.63 -1.01
C TYR A 50 5.73 2.13 -0.85
N GLN A 51 5.60 2.84 -1.97
CA GLN A 51 5.26 4.25 -1.99
C GLN A 51 4.06 4.44 -2.91
N LEU A 52 2.98 4.97 -2.36
CA LEU A 52 1.73 5.20 -3.07
C LEU A 52 1.49 6.70 -3.18
N GLU A 53 1.18 7.15 -4.38
CA GLU A 53 0.80 8.54 -4.67
C GLU A 53 -0.42 8.54 -5.58
N SER A 54 -1.47 9.26 -5.21
CA SER A 54 -2.70 9.39 -6.00
C SER A 54 -3.16 10.83 -6.04
N ASN A 55 -3.65 11.26 -7.20
CA ASN A 55 -4.24 12.57 -7.42
C ASN A 55 -5.57 12.39 -8.16
N VAL A 56 -6.68 12.79 -7.54
CA VAL A 56 -8.04 12.67 -8.10
C VAL A 56 -8.74 14.02 -8.05
N LEU A 57 -9.25 14.48 -9.19
CA LEU A 57 -10.05 15.69 -9.32
C LEU A 57 -11.48 15.33 -9.74
N ILE A 58 -12.42 15.46 -8.80
CA ILE A 58 -13.84 15.21 -9.04
C ILE A 58 -14.58 16.54 -9.14
N SER A 59 -15.00 16.88 -10.35
CA SER A 59 -15.91 18.00 -10.61
C SER A 59 -17.35 17.52 -10.63
N PHE A 60 -18.20 18.11 -9.79
CA PHE A 60 -19.67 18.06 -9.89
C PHE A 60 -20.21 19.50 -9.90
N LEU A 61 -20.78 19.97 -8.77
CA LEU A 61 -21.17 21.37 -8.55
C LEU A 61 -20.01 22.22 -8.02
N ALA A 62 -19.04 21.57 -7.38
CA ALA A 62 -17.76 22.12 -6.95
C ALA A 62 -16.64 21.13 -7.30
N ASP A 63 -15.41 21.62 -7.34
CA ASP A 63 -14.22 20.80 -7.54
C ASP A 63 -13.70 20.26 -6.21
N PHE A 64 -13.51 18.94 -6.18
CA PHE A 64 -12.89 18.24 -5.05
C PHE A 64 -11.61 17.58 -5.51
N LYS A 65 -10.50 18.05 -4.97
CA LYS A 65 -9.17 17.47 -5.16
C LYS A 65 -8.87 16.56 -3.98
N VAL A 66 -8.73 15.27 -4.26
CA VAL A 66 -8.32 14.27 -3.26
C VAL A 66 -6.94 13.77 -3.63
N GLU A 67 -5.99 13.96 -2.72
CA GLU A 67 -4.66 13.37 -2.84
C GLU A 67 -4.46 12.32 -1.77
N THR A 68 -3.71 11.28 -2.09
CA THR A 68 -3.32 10.26 -1.12
C THR A 68 -1.84 9.97 -1.29
N GLN A 69 -1.13 9.98 -0.18
CA GLN A 69 0.27 9.60 -0.10
C GLN A 69 0.40 8.51 0.95
N SER A 70 1.17 7.47 0.66
CA SER A 70 1.52 6.47 1.67
C SER A 70 2.92 5.94 1.48
N ASP A 71 3.61 5.69 2.59
CA ASP A 71 4.93 5.06 2.63
C ASP A 71 4.89 3.89 3.60
N ILE A 72 5.16 2.69 3.10
CA ILE A 72 4.97 1.44 3.84
C ILE A 72 6.25 0.63 3.73
N VAL A 73 6.83 0.27 4.86
CA VAL A 73 8.07 -0.50 4.94
C VAL A 73 7.79 -1.82 5.62
N TYR A 74 8.12 -2.90 4.92
CA TYR A 74 8.24 -4.24 5.47
C TYR A 74 9.72 -4.55 5.71
N GLN A 75 9.99 -5.24 6.81
CA GLN A 75 11.30 -5.81 7.13
C GLN A 75 11.07 -7.25 7.60
N GLU A 76 11.85 -8.20 7.07
CA GLU A 76 11.74 -9.63 7.42
C GLU A 76 10.30 -10.17 7.24
N GLY A 77 9.58 -9.66 6.23
CA GLY A 77 8.19 -10.07 5.93
C GLY A 77 7.13 -9.55 6.90
N LEU A 78 7.48 -8.65 7.82
CA LEU A 78 6.55 -7.99 8.73
C LEU A 78 6.49 -6.49 8.44
N LEU A 79 5.31 -5.89 8.60
CA LEU A 79 5.18 -4.44 8.62
C LEU A 79 6.13 -3.90 9.69
N HIS A 80 6.97 -2.95 9.31
CA HIS A 80 7.88 -2.24 10.18
C HIS A 80 7.37 -0.83 10.44
N ALA A 81 6.97 -0.13 9.39
CA ALA A 81 6.37 1.20 9.45
C ALA A 81 5.36 1.42 8.34
N SER A 82 4.35 2.25 8.59
CA SER A 82 3.42 2.79 7.59
C SER A 82 3.09 4.22 7.95
N GLU A 83 3.08 5.11 6.98
CA GLU A 83 2.54 6.45 7.09
C GLU A 83 1.57 6.68 5.94
N ALA A 84 0.38 7.19 6.24
CA ALA A 84 -0.65 7.50 5.26
C ALA A 84 -1.18 8.91 5.49
N TYR A 85 -1.31 9.68 4.40
CA TYR A 85 -1.82 11.04 4.38
C TYR A 85 -2.90 11.15 3.31
N ILE A 86 -4.05 11.69 3.67
CA ILE A 86 -5.14 12.01 2.74
C ILE A 86 -5.36 13.51 2.79
N TYR A 87 -5.27 14.15 1.63
CA TYR A 87 -5.53 15.57 1.48
C TYR A 87 -6.86 15.79 0.76
N LEU A 88 -7.64 16.76 1.23
CA LEU A 88 -8.83 17.25 0.56
C LEU A 88 -8.64 18.75 0.29
N ASN A 89 -8.63 19.13 -0.98
CA ASN A 89 -8.37 20.51 -1.42
C ASN A 89 -7.12 21.09 -0.74
N ASP A 90 -6.00 20.37 -0.88
CA ASP A 90 -4.66 20.70 -0.38
C ASP A 90 -4.52 20.77 1.16
N LYS A 91 -5.57 20.42 1.91
CA LYS A 91 -5.54 20.34 3.38
C LYS A 91 -5.55 18.91 3.85
N ILE A 92 -4.72 18.60 4.85
CA ILE A 92 -4.72 17.28 5.51
C ILE A 92 -6.13 17.03 6.07
N ARG A 93 -6.70 15.89 5.67
CA ARG A 93 -8.01 15.44 6.11
C ARG A 93 -7.93 14.23 7.01
N GLU A 94 -7.00 13.32 6.73
CA GLU A 94 -6.72 12.15 7.57
C GLU A 94 -5.21 11.85 7.57
N THR A 95 -4.67 11.44 8.72
CA THR A 95 -3.34 10.86 8.83
C THR A 95 -3.37 9.57 9.63
N ASN A 96 -2.47 8.64 9.32
CA ASN A 96 -2.27 7.46 10.15
C ASN A 96 -0.81 7.00 10.09
N LYS A 97 -0.20 6.82 11.25
CA LYS A 97 1.18 6.38 11.43
C LYS A 97 1.18 5.09 12.24
N ILE A 98 1.78 4.04 11.69
CA ILE A 98 1.88 2.72 12.33
C ILE A 98 3.35 2.36 12.41
N ARG A 99 3.85 2.00 13.58
CA ARG A 99 5.25 1.61 13.78
C ARG A 99 5.36 0.36 14.63
N LYS A 100 6.27 -0.55 14.27
CA LYS A 100 6.56 -1.73 15.07
C LYS A 100 7.04 -1.30 16.46
N LYS A 101 6.44 -1.85 17.52
CA LYS A 101 6.80 -1.55 18.90
C LYS A 101 6.66 -2.81 19.75
N GLY A 102 7.78 -3.35 20.22
CA GLY A 102 7.82 -4.64 20.91
C GLY A 102 7.20 -5.76 20.07
N ASN A 103 6.28 -6.51 20.65
CA ASN A 103 5.57 -7.61 19.99
C ASN A 103 4.34 -7.18 19.17
N GLY A 104 4.13 -5.87 18.99
CA GLY A 104 2.94 -5.29 18.38
C GLY A 104 3.25 -4.04 17.57
N TYR A 105 2.31 -3.10 17.55
CA TYR A 105 2.42 -1.84 16.83
C TYR A 105 1.89 -0.66 17.65
N ALA A 106 2.56 0.48 17.55
CA ALA A 106 2.03 1.77 17.91
C ALA A 106 1.27 2.35 16.72
N VAL A 107 0.09 2.92 16.98
CA VAL A 107 -0.78 3.57 15.99
C VAL A 107 -1.08 4.97 16.47
N ASN A 108 -0.77 5.97 15.66
CA ASN A 108 -1.10 7.37 15.89
C ASN A 108 -1.91 7.84 14.67
N LYS A 109 -3.20 8.10 14.89
CA LYS A 109 -4.14 8.49 13.84
C LYS A 109 -4.53 9.95 14.08
N ASP A 110 -4.52 10.76 13.04
CA ASP A 110 -4.90 12.18 13.09
C ASP A 110 -4.15 12.98 14.17
N ASP A 111 -2.91 12.55 14.47
CA ASP A 111 -2.04 13.06 15.55
C ASP A 111 -2.67 13.00 16.98
N ASP A 112 -3.68 12.12 17.18
CA ASP A 112 -4.29 11.81 18.49
C ASP A 112 -3.39 10.92 19.39
N GLU A 113 -3.88 10.56 20.58
CA GLU A 113 -3.17 9.66 21.49
C GLU A 113 -2.78 8.32 20.84
N GLU A 114 -1.56 7.86 21.13
CA GLU A 114 -1.03 6.61 20.59
C GLU A 114 -1.79 5.39 21.16
N ARG A 115 -2.33 4.56 20.25
CA ARG A 115 -2.96 3.28 20.57
C ARG A 115 -2.00 2.12 20.30
N ILE A 116 -1.99 1.12 21.17
CA ILE A 116 -1.17 -0.09 21.01
C ILE A 116 -1.98 -1.26 20.46
N LEU A 117 -1.50 -1.85 19.37
CA LEU A 117 -1.92 -3.14 18.84
C LEU A 117 -0.97 -4.24 19.34
N ALA A 118 -1.20 -4.74 20.55
CA ALA A 118 -0.36 -5.77 21.17
C ALA A 118 -0.44 -7.12 20.43
N ASN A 119 0.60 -7.94 20.53
CA ASN A 119 0.64 -9.32 20.02
C ASN A 119 0.23 -9.47 18.54
N THR A 120 0.45 -8.43 17.74
CA THR A 120 0.01 -8.39 16.35
C THR A 120 1.21 -8.55 15.42
N SER A 121 1.06 -9.41 14.42
CA SER A 121 2.02 -9.60 13.32
C SER A 121 1.33 -9.28 12.01
N ILE A 122 1.73 -8.21 11.34
CA ILE A 122 1.12 -7.76 10.08
C ILE A 122 2.05 -8.20 8.95
N LYS A 123 1.67 -9.26 8.23
CA LYS A 123 2.44 -9.80 7.08
C LYS A 123 1.98 -9.23 5.74
N TYR A 124 0.70 -8.89 5.64
CA TYR A 124 0.07 -8.38 4.43
C TYR A 124 -0.94 -7.29 4.79
N SER A 125 -0.94 -6.22 4.01
CA SER A 125 -1.86 -5.10 4.11
C SER A 125 -2.42 -4.71 2.74
N VAL A 126 -3.29 -3.71 2.69
CA VAL A 126 -4.02 -3.34 1.45
C VAL A 126 -3.05 -2.98 0.32
N ILE A 127 -1.87 -2.41 0.60
CA ILE A 127 -0.89 -2.11 -0.45
C ILE A 127 -0.44 -3.36 -1.23
N ASN A 128 -0.40 -4.53 -0.57
CA ASN A 128 0.01 -5.77 -1.22
C ASN A 128 -1.03 -6.24 -2.26
N LEU A 129 -2.31 -5.88 -2.10
CA LEU A 129 -3.38 -6.27 -3.01
C LEU A 129 -3.16 -5.76 -4.43
N TYR A 130 -2.39 -4.70 -4.62
CA TYR A 130 -2.07 -4.19 -5.96
C TYR A 130 -1.10 -5.09 -6.71
N TYR A 131 -0.15 -5.73 -6.03
CA TYR A 131 0.91 -6.54 -6.63
C TYR A 131 0.66 -8.05 -6.61
N THR A 132 -0.24 -8.53 -5.75
CA THR A 132 -0.39 -9.98 -5.54
C THR A 132 -1.83 -10.33 -5.23
N GLU A 133 -2.35 -11.32 -5.94
CA GLU A 133 -3.65 -11.92 -5.67
C GLU A 133 -3.68 -12.58 -4.28
N PRO A 134 -4.66 -12.25 -3.42
CA PRO A 134 -4.70 -12.72 -2.03
C PRO A 134 -5.33 -14.11 -1.91
N VAL A 135 -4.76 -15.11 -2.59
CA VAL A 135 -5.28 -16.48 -2.59
C VAL A 135 -5.23 -17.07 -1.17
N GLY A 136 -6.37 -17.58 -0.70
CA GLY A 136 -6.49 -18.19 0.63
C GLY A 136 -6.59 -17.23 1.80
N MET A 137 -6.65 -15.91 1.57
CA MET A 137 -6.81 -14.90 2.62
C MET A 137 -8.28 -14.51 2.80
N ASP A 138 -8.74 -14.44 4.05
CA ASP A 138 -10.09 -14.03 4.46
C ASP A 138 -10.15 -12.64 5.11
N LYS A 139 -8.98 -12.08 5.43
CA LYS A 139 -8.81 -10.74 5.99
C LYS A 139 -7.48 -10.13 5.54
N ILE A 140 -7.43 -8.81 5.56
CA ILE A 140 -6.19 -8.09 5.27
C ILE A 140 -6.10 -6.82 6.13
N PHE A 141 -4.89 -6.44 6.52
CA PHE A 141 -4.71 -5.26 7.36
C PHE A 141 -4.89 -3.98 6.55
N SER A 142 -5.70 -3.04 7.05
CA SER A 142 -5.81 -1.71 6.47
C SER A 142 -4.89 -0.74 7.18
N GLU A 143 -3.92 -0.20 6.46
CA GLU A 143 -2.99 0.83 6.91
C GLU A 143 -3.75 2.10 7.28
N ARG A 144 -4.79 2.44 6.52
CA ARG A 144 -5.63 3.63 6.78
C ARG A 144 -6.42 3.50 8.08
N PHE A 145 -7.00 2.32 8.37
CA PHE A 145 -7.85 2.12 9.55
C PHE A 145 -7.11 1.51 10.76
N ALA A 146 -5.87 1.03 10.55
CA ALA A 146 -5.08 0.30 11.54
C ALA A 146 -5.82 -0.90 12.16
N GLU A 147 -6.52 -1.68 11.32
CA GLU A 147 -7.23 -2.89 11.71
C GLU A 147 -7.40 -3.88 10.55
N TYR A 148 -7.68 -5.14 10.87
CA TYR A 148 -7.96 -6.17 9.87
C TYR A 148 -9.37 -6.03 9.31
N CYS A 149 -9.46 -5.87 7.99
CA CYS A 149 -10.70 -5.76 7.25
C CYS A 149 -11.05 -7.10 6.60
N ALA A 150 -12.35 -7.41 6.52
CA ALA A 150 -12.83 -8.64 5.89
C ALA A 150 -12.57 -8.63 4.38
N LEU A 151 -11.98 -9.71 3.87
CA LEU A 151 -11.66 -9.91 2.47
C LEU A 151 -12.37 -11.18 1.98
N LYS A 152 -13.28 -11.05 1.02
CA LYS A 152 -14.07 -12.17 0.51
C LYS A 152 -13.80 -12.37 -0.98
N LYS A 153 -13.44 -13.59 -1.37
CA LYS A 153 -13.47 -14.00 -2.78
C LYS A 153 -14.93 -14.06 -3.23
N VAL A 154 -15.31 -13.23 -4.20
CA VAL A 154 -16.69 -13.16 -4.71
C VAL A 154 -16.86 -13.89 -6.03
N GLU A 155 -15.80 -13.93 -6.85
CA GLU A 155 -15.74 -14.68 -8.10
C GLU A 155 -14.30 -15.19 -8.30
N SER A 156 -14.06 -15.93 -9.40
CA SER A 156 -12.69 -16.30 -9.76
C SER A 156 -11.85 -15.04 -9.99
N ASN A 157 -10.74 -14.91 -9.28
CA ASN A 157 -9.80 -13.79 -9.37
C ASN A 157 -10.45 -12.42 -9.02
N VAL A 158 -11.55 -12.40 -8.26
CA VAL A 158 -12.23 -11.17 -7.82
C VAL A 158 -12.48 -11.21 -6.32
N TYR A 159 -12.06 -10.15 -5.62
CA TYR A 159 -12.07 -10.06 -4.17
C TYR A 159 -12.72 -8.77 -3.70
N LYS A 160 -13.67 -8.87 -2.76
CA LYS A 160 -14.32 -7.74 -2.10
C LYS A 160 -13.67 -7.50 -0.73
N LEU A 161 -13.09 -6.33 -0.55
CA LEU A 161 -12.65 -5.79 0.74
C LEU A 161 -13.79 -4.97 1.36
N THR A 162 -14.15 -5.26 2.60
CA THR A 162 -15.13 -4.48 3.37
C THR A 162 -14.42 -3.65 4.42
N LEU A 163 -14.56 -2.34 4.33
CA LEU A 163 -13.93 -1.37 5.22
C LEU A 163 -14.82 -1.12 6.46
N PRO A 164 -14.24 -0.63 7.56
CA PRO A 164 -14.95 -0.45 8.84
C PRO A 164 -16.13 0.54 8.75
N ASN A 165 -16.03 1.52 7.86
CA ASN A 165 -17.08 2.50 7.60
C ASN A 165 -18.19 2.00 6.67
N GLY A 166 -18.27 0.69 6.41
CA GLY A 166 -19.27 0.06 5.53
C GLY A 166 -18.97 0.23 4.04
N ASN A 167 -17.96 1.01 3.65
CA ASN A 167 -17.55 1.10 2.26
C ASN A 167 -16.91 -0.20 1.78
N HIS A 168 -16.92 -0.42 0.47
CA HIS A 168 -16.30 -1.60 -0.11
C HIS A 168 -15.38 -1.24 -1.27
N THR A 169 -14.39 -2.09 -1.50
CA THR A 169 -13.52 -2.03 -2.67
C THR A 169 -13.45 -3.41 -3.30
N ILE A 170 -13.57 -3.50 -4.63
CA ILE A 170 -13.47 -4.76 -5.37
C ILE A 170 -12.17 -4.77 -6.16
N TYR A 171 -11.36 -5.82 -5.99
CA TYR A 171 -10.08 -6.01 -6.67
C TYR A 171 -10.22 -7.14 -7.69
N HIS A 172 -9.75 -6.88 -8.91
CA HIS A 172 -9.79 -7.82 -10.03
C HIS A 172 -8.38 -8.17 -10.47
N TYR A 173 -8.13 -9.46 -10.67
CA TYR A 173 -6.81 -9.99 -10.95
C TYR A 173 -6.75 -10.69 -12.31
N ARG A 174 -5.60 -10.55 -12.97
CA ARG A 174 -5.23 -11.28 -14.18
C ARG A 174 -3.79 -11.73 -14.02
N ASN A 175 -3.53 -13.04 -14.12
CA ASN A 175 -2.21 -13.63 -13.91
C ASN A 175 -1.56 -13.22 -12.57
N GLY A 176 -2.35 -13.14 -11.50
CA GLY A 176 -1.89 -12.77 -10.15
C GLY A 176 -1.66 -11.27 -9.91
N GLN A 177 -1.77 -10.43 -10.94
CA GLN A 177 -1.60 -8.97 -10.87
C GLN A 177 -2.96 -8.27 -10.82
N CYS A 178 -3.13 -7.28 -9.93
CA CYS A 178 -4.35 -6.48 -9.91
C CYS A 178 -4.39 -5.55 -11.11
N TYR A 179 -5.38 -5.70 -11.99
CA TYR A 179 -5.51 -4.86 -13.20
C TYR A 179 -6.67 -3.86 -13.11
N LYS A 180 -7.63 -4.09 -12.20
CA LYS A 180 -8.77 -3.21 -11.98
C LYS A 180 -9.17 -3.16 -10.51
N VAL A 181 -9.49 -1.96 -10.02
CA VAL A 181 -10.02 -1.74 -8.67
C VAL A 181 -11.31 -0.91 -8.76
N GLU A 182 -12.38 -1.36 -8.12
CA GLU A 182 -13.64 -0.61 -8.02
C GLU A 182 -13.83 -0.12 -6.59
N VAL A 183 -13.74 1.19 -6.40
CA VAL A 183 -13.92 1.87 -5.12
C VAL A 183 -15.37 2.33 -5.03
N ILE A 184 -16.18 1.64 -4.21
CA ILE A 184 -17.61 1.90 -4.08
C ILE A 184 -17.85 2.77 -2.86
N ARG A 185 -18.43 3.96 -3.04
CA ARG A 185 -18.77 4.91 -1.96
C ARG A 185 -20.18 5.47 -2.21
N PRO A 186 -20.89 5.92 -1.17
CA PRO A 186 -22.23 6.49 -1.31
C PRO A 186 -22.34 7.64 -2.32
N LEU A 187 -21.31 8.50 -2.40
CA LEU A 187 -21.33 9.72 -3.21
C LEU A 187 -20.67 9.58 -4.59
N ALA A 188 -19.74 8.63 -4.74
CA ALA A 188 -19.02 8.44 -6.01
C ALA A 188 -18.40 7.04 -6.06
N ASN A 189 -18.62 6.35 -7.18
CA ASN A 189 -17.87 5.15 -7.52
C ASN A 189 -16.70 5.54 -8.41
N LEU A 190 -15.52 5.01 -8.09
CA LEU A 190 -14.32 5.18 -8.90
C LEU A 190 -13.83 3.82 -9.39
N GLU A 191 -13.30 3.79 -10.60
CA GLU A 191 -12.68 2.60 -11.18
C GLU A 191 -11.24 2.92 -11.55
N PHE A 192 -10.30 2.13 -11.04
CA PHE A 192 -8.88 2.28 -11.31
C PHE A 192 -8.50 1.20 -12.32
N ARG A 193 -7.86 1.56 -13.42
CA ARG A 193 -7.44 0.64 -14.48
C ARG A 193 -5.94 0.71 -14.66
N LEU A 194 -5.26 -0.42 -14.56
CA LEU A 194 -3.82 -0.52 -14.77
C LEU A 194 -3.49 -0.09 -16.22
N ILE A 195 -2.44 0.71 -16.40
CA ILE A 195 -1.94 1.23 -17.68
C ILE A 195 -0.74 0.43 -18.15
#